data_AF-A0A9W9QW81-F1
#
_entry.id   AF-A0A9W9QW81-F1
#
_cell.length_a   1.000
_cell.length_b   1.000
_cell.length_c   1.000
_cell.angle_alpha   90.00
_cell.angle_beta   90.00
_cell.angle_gamma   90.00
#
_symmetry.space_group_name_H-M   'P 1'
#
loop_
_entity.id
_entity.type
_entity.pdbx_description
1 polymer ?
#
loop_
_entity_poly.entity_id
_entity_poly.type
_entity_poly.pdbx_seq_one_letter_code
_entity_poly.pdbx_strand_id
1 'polypeptide(L)'
;MPQTRPILPREDYVQSPQPPNHSSRKRHAAPDTMMRQRNPTFLSGARPGLYGNATPEALAEPDPILYPGSCARRLENLEHKSHQAKSELMRSISADISATFICIKQHIEAGTLSGDQTDVIEDATQAIHETDIRMRRSLKRDVRRLRKERNWSQRQYCKLAAQLDSLVNAYETKVQGLTTTLQEMNGDVQQLREERDMLLASLQTRGPHVPQVNEDGGDGDEPGK
;
A
#
# COMPACT_ATOMS: atom_id res chain seq x y z
N MET A 1 42.15 -22.27 10.99
CA MET A 1 42.22 -21.21 12.02
C MET A 1 41.34 -20.05 11.58
N PRO A 2 40.09 -19.95 12.08
CA PRO A 2 39.19 -18.87 11.68
C PRO A 2 39.60 -17.57 12.36
N GLN A 3 39.86 -16.53 11.56
CA GLN A 3 40.17 -15.19 12.07
C GLN A 3 38.89 -14.49 12.53
N THR A 4 38.79 -14.26 13.83
CA THR A 4 37.73 -13.49 14.47
C THR A 4 37.98 -12.00 14.20
N ARG A 5 37.08 -11.33 13.48
CA ARG A 5 37.15 -9.89 13.27
C ARG A 5 36.68 -9.13 14.52
N PRO A 6 37.35 -8.04 14.92
CA PRO A 6 36.95 -7.25 16.07
C PRO A 6 35.69 -6.43 15.75
N ILE A 7 34.72 -6.48 16.68
CA ILE A 7 33.51 -5.68 16.68
C ILE A 7 33.89 -4.30 17.23
N LEU A 8 33.78 -3.26 16.40
CA LEU A 8 33.98 -1.88 16.85
C LEU A 8 32.77 -1.36 17.63
N PRO A 9 32.98 -0.50 18.64
CA PRO A 9 31.89 0.09 19.42
C PRO A 9 30.99 0.95 18.53
N ARG A 10 29.68 0.81 18.75
CA ARG A 10 28.64 1.57 18.08
C ARG A 10 28.64 2.98 18.67
N GLU A 11 29.03 3.97 17.89
CA GLU A 11 28.94 5.37 18.32
C GLU A 11 27.47 5.76 18.48
N ASP A 12 27.13 6.14 19.71
CA ASP A 12 25.84 6.74 20.05
C ASP A 12 25.75 8.11 19.39
N TYR A 13 24.92 8.20 18.34
CA TYR A 13 24.57 9.46 17.72
C TYR A 13 23.84 10.34 18.73
N VAL A 14 24.56 11.34 19.26
CA VAL A 14 24.00 12.45 20.01
C VAL A 14 23.02 13.18 19.10
N GLN A 15 21.74 13.03 19.38
CA GLN A 15 20.64 13.62 18.64
C GLN A 15 20.56 15.10 18.98
N SER A 16 21.03 15.97 18.09
CA SER A 16 20.90 17.43 18.25
C SER A 16 19.42 17.84 18.35
N PRO A 17 19.07 18.76 19.28
CA PRO A 17 17.71 19.24 19.43
C PRO A 17 17.27 20.03 18.19
N GLN A 18 16.14 19.62 17.59
CA GLN A 18 15.52 20.39 16.52
C GLN A 18 14.78 21.62 17.09
N PRO A 19 14.85 22.78 16.42
CA PRO A 19 14.11 23.96 16.85
C PRO A 19 12.59 23.81 16.60
N PRO A 20 11.75 24.47 17.42
CA PRO A 20 10.31 24.44 17.27
C PRO A 20 9.88 25.23 16.02
N ASN A 21 9.46 24.51 14.98
CA ASN A 21 8.83 25.11 13.81
C ASN A 21 7.38 25.49 14.11
N HIS A 22 7.17 26.71 14.60
CA HIS A 22 5.89 27.39 14.57
C HIS A 22 5.64 27.92 13.15
N SER A 23 4.81 27.24 12.37
CA SER A 23 4.16 27.88 11.22
C SER A 23 2.77 27.29 10.99
N SER A 24 1.84 27.78 11.80
CA SER A 24 0.41 27.68 11.55
C SER A 24 0.06 28.50 10.31
N ARG A 25 0.25 27.93 9.12
CA ARG A 25 -0.35 28.46 7.88
C ARG A 25 -1.49 27.54 7.46
N LYS A 26 -2.67 27.78 8.05
CA LYS A 26 -3.95 27.28 7.55
C LYS A 26 -4.10 27.68 6.09
N ARG A 27 -3.93 26.72 5.19
CA ARG A 27 -4.47 26.80 3.83
C ARG A 27 -5.47 25.67 3.68
N HIS A 28 -6.74 26.04 3.82
CA HIS A 28 -7.86 25.24 3.35
C HIS A 28 -7.81 25.26 1.82
N ALA A 29 -7.27 24.20 1.23
CA ALA A 29 -7.46 23.89 -0.17
C ALA A 29 -8.09 22.49 -0.21
N ALA A 30 -9.32 22.44 -0.70
CA ALA A 30 -10.07 21.21 -0.90
C ALA A 30 -9.27 20.22 -1.77
N PRO A 31 -9.30 18.91 -1.49
CA PRO A 31 -8.73 17.93 -2.40
C PRO A 31 -9.72 17.69 -3.53
N ASP A 32 -9.56 18.44 -4.61
CA ASP A 32 -10.22 18.15 -5.88
C ASP A 32 -9.65 16.82 -6.41
N THR A 33 -10.48 15.79 -6.29
CA THR A 33 -10.13 14.39 -6.52
C THR A 33 -10.31 14.10 -8.00
N MET A 34 -9.35 14.56 -8.81
CA MET A 34 -9.30 14.26 -10.23
C MET A 34 -8.18 13.25 -10.48
N MET A 35 -8.42 11.98 -10.12
CA MET A 35 -7.65 10.84 -10.62
C MET A 35 -7.87 10.71 -12.13
N ARG A 36 -7.18 11.55 -12.92
CA ARG A 36 -7.10 11.39 -14.37
C ARG A 36 -6.24 10.16 -14.66
N GLN A 37 -6.89 9.02 -14.87
CA GLN A 37 -6.28 7.88 -15.59
C GLN A 37 -5.85 8.39 -16.97
N ARG A 38 -4.56 8.68 -17.14
CA ARG A 38 -3.98 8.89 -18.47
C ARG A 38 -3.56 7.53 -19.00
N ASN A 39 -4.44 6.91 -19.79
CA ASN A 39 -4.04 5.90 -20.74
C ASN A 39 -2.97 6.51 -21.66
N PRO A 40 -1.79 5.89 -21.81
CA PRO A 40 -0.86 6.29 -22.85
C PRO A 40 -1.47 5.87 -24.19
N THR A 41 -2.12 6.82 -24.88
CA THR A 41 -2.49 6.68 -26.28
C THR A 41 -1.22 6.41 -27.08
N PHE A 42 -1.02 5.14 -27.45
CA PHE A 42 -0.07 4.75 -28.48
C PHE A 42 -0.48 5.48 -29.76
N LEU A 43 0.42 6.33 -30.27
CA LEU A 43 0.26 6.97 -31.56
C LEU A 43 0.35 5.89 -32.64
N SER A 44 -0.80 5.31 -32.99
CA SER A 44 -0.97 4.53 -34.21
C SER A 44 -0.96 5.51 -35.38
N GLY A 45 0.22 5.67 -35.99
CA GLY A 45 0.42 6.42 -37.21
C GLY A 45 -0.24 5.69 -38.38
N ALA A 46 -1.53 5.92 -38.58
CA ALA A 46 -2.20 5.61 -39.83
C ALA A 46 -1.62 6.50 -40.94
N ARG A 47 -0.84 5.92 -41.86
CA ARG A 47 -0.48 6.57 -43.12
C ARG A 47 -1.72 6.58 -44.03
N PRO A 48 -2.17 7.74 -44.54
CA PRO A 48 -3.20 7.80 -45.57
C PRO A 48 -2.65 7.19 -46.87
N GLY A 49 -3.35 6.17 -47.37
CA GLY A 49 -3.08 5.55 -48.65
C GLY A 49 -3.38 6.50 -49.81
N LEU A 50 -2.36 6.74 -50.63
CA LEU A 50 -2.51 7.24 -52.00
C LEU A 50 -2.46 6.01 -52.92
N TYR A 51 -3.60 5.38 -53.17
CA TYR A 51 -3.74 4.43 -54.27
C TYR A 51 -4.25 5.21 -55.49
N GLY A 52 -3.31 5.53 -56.38
CA GLY A 52 -3.61 5.87 -57.76
C GLY A 52 -3.97 4.60 -58.53
N ASN A 53 -5.10 4.65 -59.22
CA ASN A 53 -5.58 3.61 -60.12
C ASN A 53 -4.63 3.45 -61.31
N ALA A 54 -4.04 2.26 -61.49
CA ALA A 54 -3.49 1.84 -62.77
C ALA A 54 -3.53 0.30 -62.89
N THR A 55 -4.35 -0.13 -63.85
CA THR A 55 -4.15 -1.26 -64.77
C THR A 55 -4.03 -2.69 -64.21
N PRO A 56 -4.92 -3.63 -64.58
CA PRO A 56 -4.78 -5.02 -64.20
C PRO A 56 -3.81 -5.77 -65.11
N GLU A 57 -3.18 -6.80 -64.55
CA GLU A 57 -2.81 -8.03 -65.26
C GLU A 57 -1.48 -8.05 -66.02
N ALA A 58 -0.39 -7.98 -65.25
CA ALA A 58 0.84 -8.72 -65.58
C ALA A 58 1.36 -9.35 -64.28
N LEU A 59 1.71 -10.64 -64.35
CA LEU A 59 2.22 -11.50 -63.27
C LEU A 59 3.23 -10.78 -62.38
N ALA A 60 2.75 -10.22 -61.26
CA ALA A 60 3.60 -9.62 -60.25
C ALA A 60 4.20 -10.73 -59.40
N GLU A 61 5.49 -10.99 -59.62
CA GLU A 61 6.36 -11.63 -58.63
C GLU A 61 6.09 -11.03 -57.25
N PRO A 62 5.88 -11.85 -56.19
CA PRO A 62 5.60 -11.34 -54.86
C PRO A 62 6.76 -10.44 -54.41
N ASP A 63 6.47 -9.14 -54.20
CA ASP A 63 7.44 -8.16 -53.73
C ASP A 63 8.22 -8.71 -52.52
N PRO A 64 9.55 -8.91 -52.62
CA PRO A 64 10.37 -9.53 -51.56
C PRO A 64 10.54 -8.64 -50.30
N ILE A 65 9.77 -7.57 -50.17
CA ILE A 65 9.99 -6.48 -49.19
C ILE A 65 9.15 -6.65 -47.91
N LEU A 66 8.17 -7.57 -47.88
CA LEU A 66 7.24 -7.67 -46.75
C LEU A 66 7.61 -8.72 -45.68
N TYR A 67 8.72 -9.44 -45.81
CA TYR A 67 9.13 -10.38 -44.78
C TYR A 67 9.79 -9.66 -43.59
N PRO A 68 9.20 -9.71 -42.37
CA PRO A 68 9.84 -9.16 -41.19
C PRO A 68 11.19 -9.84 -40.96
N GLY A 69 12.23 -9.03 -40.78
CA GLY A 69 13.58 -9.52 -40.48
C GLY A 69 13.63 -10.35 -39.18
N SER A 70 14.73 -11.09 -38.99
CA SER A 70 14.92 -12.00 -37.84
C SER A 70 14.61 -11.34 -36.49
N CYS A 71 15.06 -10.10 -36.26
CA CYS A 71 14.76 -9.36 -35.03
C CYS A 71 13.27 -9.03 -34.86
N ALA A 72 12.56 -8.66 -35.94
CA ALA A 72 11.13 -8.38 -35.89
C ALA A 72 10.32 -9.63 -35.54
N ARG A 73 10.70 -10.81 -36.08
CA ARG A 73 10.07 -12.10 -35.73
C ARG A 73 10.34 -12.51 -34.28
N ARG A 74 11.51 -12.18 -33.72
CA ARG A 74 11.81 -12.43 -32.30
C ARG A 74 10.94 -11.61 -31.35
N LEU A 75 10.49 -10.44 -31.81
CA LEU A 75 9.55 -9.57 -31.10
C LEU A 75 8.09 -9.98 -31.32
N GLU A 76 7.81 -10.83 -32.30
CA GLU A 76 6.50 -11.44 -32.50
C GLU A 76 6.14 -12.27 -31.25
N ASN A 77 4.96 -12.04 -30.69
CA ASN A 77 4.50 -12.62 -29.43
C ASN A 77 5.21 -12.13 -28.15
N LEU A 78 5.82 -10.94 -28.15
CA LEU A 78 6.42 -10.36 -26.94
C LEU A 78 5.43 -10.28 -25.77
N GLU A 79 4.16 -10.00 -26.04
CA GLU A 79 3.11 -9.84 -25.01
C GLU A 79 2.89 -11.11 -24.20
N HIS A 80 2.89 -12.27 -24.87
CA HIS A 80 2.62 -13.59 -24.30
C HIS A 80 3.82 -14.21 -23.58
N LYS A 81 5.02 -13.64 -23.69
CA LYS A 81 6.23 -14.15 -23.02
C LYS A 81 6.20 -13.83 -21.52
N SER A 82 6.86 -14.66 -20.70
CA SER A 82 7.08 -14.35 -19.29
C SER A 82 7.96 -13.09 -19.12
N HIS A 83 7.87 -12.41 -17.97
CA HIS A 83 8.70 -11.23 -17.69
C HIS A 83 10.20 -11.53 -17.83
N GLN A 84 10.65 -12.70 -17.36
CA GLN A 84 12.04 -13.15 -17.50
C GLN A 84 12.42 -13.32 -18.98
N ALA A 85 11.61 -14.02 -19.78
CA ALA A 85 11.88 -14.22 -21.20
C ALA A 85 11.91 -12.89 -21.98
N LYS A 86 11.04 -11.92 -21.61
CA LYS A 86 11.09 -10.56 -22.17
C LYS A 86 12.41 -9.88 -21.83
N SER A 87 12.86 -9.96 -20.57
CA SER A 87 14.12 -9.37 -20.13
C SER A 87 15.34 -9.98 -20.84
N GLU A 88 15.38 -11.30 -20.98
CA GLU A 88 16.45 -11.99 -21.71
C GLU A 88 16.47 -11.64 -23.20
N LEU A 89 15.30 -11.59 -23.84
CA LEU A 89 15.16 -11.16 -25.23
C LEU A 89 15.63 -9.71 -25.43
N MET A 90 15.18 -8.78 -24.58
CA MET A 90 15.62 -7.38 -24.66
C MET A 90 17.14 -7.27 -24.45
N ARG A 91 17.71 -8.04 -23.52
CA ARG A 91 19.17 -8.10 -23.31
C ARG A 91 19.90 -8.58 -24.56
N SER A 92 19.42 -9.63 -25.20
CA SER A 92 20.03 -10.15 -26.44
C SER A 92 19.92 -9.14 -27.58
N ILE A 93 18.76 -8.49 -27.77
CA ILE A 93 18.60 -7.44 -28.79
C ILE A 93 19.54 -6.27 -28.52
N SER A 94 19.68 -5.84 -27.25
CA SER A 94 20.65 -4.80 -26.89
C SER A 94 22.09 -5.22 -27.19
N ALA A 95 22.44 -6.49 -26.99
CA ALA A 95 23.77 -7.01 -27.33
C ALA A 95 24.01 -6.99 -28.85
N ASP A 96 23.02 -7.42 -29.65
CA ASP A 96 23.08 -7.41 -31.12
C ASP A 96 23.25 -5.98 -31.67
N ILE A 97 22.47 -5.03 -31.15
CA ILE A 97 22.58 -3.60 -31.50
C ILE A 97 23.98 -3.08 -31.13
N SER A 98 24.46 -3.39 -29.92
CA SER A 98 25.78 -2.95 -29.45
C SER A 98 26.91 -3.49 -30.33
N ALA A 99 26.86 -4.78 -30.68
CA ALA A 99 27.82 -5.39 -31.58
C ALA A 99 27.81 -4.70 -32.95
N THR A 100 26.62 -4.38 -33.48
CA THR A 100 26.48 -3.66 -34.76
C THR A 100 27.15 -2.28 -34.71
N PHE A 101 26.91 -1.48 -33.66
CA PHE A 101 27.57 -0.18 -33.51
C PHE A 101 29.09 -0.28 -33.35
N ILE A 102 29.59 -1.34 -32.70
CA ILE A 102 31.04 -1.61 -32.61
C ILE A 102 31.61 -1.91 -34.00
N CYS A 103 30.95 -2.76 -34.79
CA CYS A 103 31.39 -3.07 -36.15
C CYS A 103 31.37 -1.81 -37.04
N ILE A 104 30.30 -1.01 -36.96
CA ILE A 104 30.20 0.26 -37.69
C ILE A 104 31.37 1.16 -37.33
N LYS A 105 31.67 1.32 -36.03
CA LYS A 105 32.79 2.12 -35.56
C LYS A 105 34.12 1.63 -36.14
N GLN A 106 34.36 0.32 -36.17
CA GLN A 106 35.56 -0.26 -36.79
C GLN A 106 35.66 0.06 -38.29
N HIS A 107 34.55 0.04 -39.02
CA HIS A 107 34.52 0.42 -40.44
C HIS A 107 34.75 1.92 -40.68
N ILE A 108 34.31 2.79 -39.76
CA ILE A 108 34.63 4.23 -39.78
C ILE A 108 36.12 4.43 -39.54
N GLU A 109 36.70 3.79 -38.51
CA GLU A 109 38.13 3.88 -38.18
C GLU A 109 39.02 3.35 -39.31
N ALA A 110 38.57 2.33 -40.03
CA ALA A 110 39.25 1.79 -41.21
C ALA A 110 39.08 2.66 -42.48
N GLY A 111 38.31 3.75 -42.42
CA GLY A 111 38.04 4.61 -43.58
C GLY A 111 37.24 3.93 -44.69
N THR A 112 36.49 2.86 -44.36
CA THR A 112 35.70 2.09 -45.34
C THR A 112 34.38 2.77 -45.68
N LEU A 113 33.83 3.57 -44.75
CA LEU A 113 32.57 4.28 -44.93
C LEU A 113 32.79 5.69 -45.44
N SER A 114 31.92 6.17 -46.35
CA SER A 114 31.95 7.54 -46.83
C SER A 114 31.45 8.53 -45.76
N GLY A 115 31.76 9.82 -45.93
CA GLY A 115 31.23 10.90 -45.07
C GLY A 115 29.71 10.86 -44.98
N ASP A 116 29.02 10.81 -46.13
CA ASP A 116 27.56 10.75 -46.22
C ASP A 116 26.95 9.57 -45.44
N GLN A 117 27.62 8.41 -45.42
CA GLN A 117 27.17 7.24 -44.65
C GLN A 117 27.38 7.44 -43.15
N THR A 118 28.46 8.12 -42.76
CA THR A 118 28.81 8.41 -41.37
C THR A 118 27.84 9.43 -40.77
N ASP A 119 27.43 10.44 -41.54
CA ASP A 119 26.47 11.47 -41.11
C ASP A 119 25.13 10.84 -40.69
N VAL A 120 24.60 9.90 -41.48
CA VAL A 120 23.35 9.19 -41.15
C VAL A 120 23.47 8.36 -39.87
N ILE A 121 24.64 7.76 -39.63
CA ILE A 121 24.93 6.98 -38.43
C ILE A 121 25.03 7.92 -37.21
N GLU A 122 25.64 9.08 -37.37
CA GLU A 122 25.77 10.10 -36.33
C GLU A 122 24.40 10.67 -35.95
N ASP A 123 23.56 11.00 -36.93
CA ASP A 123 22.17 11.42 -36.72
C ASP A 123 21.36 10.37 -35.96
N ALA A 124 21.47 9.10 -36.35
CA ALA A 124 20.80 8.00 -35.66
C ALA A 124 21.28 7.86 -34.21
N THR A 125 22.60 7.98 -33.99
CA THR A 125 23.20 7.92 -32.65
C THR A 125 22.74 9.08 -31.77
N GLN A 126 22.68 10.29 -32.33
CA GLN A 126 22.18 11.48 -31.66
C GLN A 126 20.71 11.33 -31.28
N ALA A 127 19.86 10.84 -32.19
CA ALA A 127 18.44 10.60 -31.93
C ALA A 127 18.23 9.57 -30.79
N ILE A 128 19.03 8.49 -30.77
CA ILE A 128 19.02 7.50 -29.69
C ILE A 128 19.40 8.17 -28.35
N HIS A 129 20.46 8.99 -28.35
CA HIS A 129 20.94 9.68 -27.16
C HIS A 129 19.90 10.65 -26.58
N GLU A 130 19.27 11.47 -27.42
CA GLU A 130 18.22 12.40 -27.00
C GLU A 130 17.00 11.67 -26.43
N THR A 131 16.65 10.53 -27.03
CA THR A 131 15.54 9.68 -26.56
C THR A 131 15.87 9.08 -25.19
N ASP A 132 17.08 8.58 -24.96
CA ASP A 132 17.52 8.09 -23.64
C ASP A 132 17.43 9.19 -22.57
N ILE A 133 17.98 10.39 -22.86
CA ILE A 133 17.92 11.52 -21.93
C ILE A 133 16.46 11.86 -21.60
N ARG A 134 15.59 11.91 -22.61
CA ARG A 134 14.16 12.22 -22.44
C ARG A 134 13.46 11.16 -21.57
N MET A 135 13.69 9.87 -21.86
CA MET A 135 13.12 8.76 -21.09
C MET A 135 13.63 8.77 -19.65
N ARG A 136 14.94 8.93 -19.43
CA ARG A 136 15.53 9.03 -18.08
C ARG A 136 14.96 10.21 -17.30
N ARG A 137 14.77 11.37 -17.93
CA ARG A 137 14.11 12.53 -17.30
C ARG A 137 12.66 12.21 -16.94
N SER A 138 11.91 11.57 -17.83
CA SER A 138 10.52 11.17 -17.55
C SER A 138 10.45 10.21 -16.36
N LEU A 139 11.24 9.14 -16.38
CA LEU A 139 11.28 8.16 -15.31
C LEU A 139 11.69 8.80 -13.97
N LYS A 140 12.65 9.72 -13.96
CA LYS A 140 13.00 10.50 -12.75
C LYS A 140 11.81 11.31 -12.22
N ARG A 141 10.98 11.90 -13.08
CA ARG A 141 9.75 12.60 -12.65
C ARG A 141 8.73 11.64 -12.08
N ASP A 142 8.52 10.49 -12.73
CA ASP A 142 7.58 9.46 -12.27
C ASP A 142 8.01 8.89 -10.91
N VAL A 143 9.28 8.53 -10.73
CA VAL A 143 9.82 8.08 -9.44
C VAL A 143 9.62 9.14 -8.36
N ARG A 144 9.85 10.42 -8.66
CA ARG A 144 9.60 11.52 -7.71
C ARG A 144 8.11 11.64 -7.37
N ARG A 145 7.22 11.52 -8.35
CA ARG A 145 5.75 11.54 -8.15
C ARG A 145 5.32 10.40 -7.26
N LEU A 146 5.69 9.16 -7.59
CA LEU A 146 5.34 7.96 -6.83
C LEU A 146 5.87 8.01 -5.40
N ARG A 147 7.08 8.56 -5.18
CA ARG A 147 7.60 8.78 -3.82
C ARG A 147 6.74 9.76 -3.03
N LYS A 148 6.27 10.85 -3.66
CA LYS A 148 5.36 11.81 -3.00
C LYS A 148 4.02 11.15 -2.67
N GLU A 149 3.45 10.39 -3.59
CA GLU A 149 2.20 9.65 -3.39
C GLU A 149 2.34 8.63 -2.26
N ARG A 150 3.39 7.79 -2.27
CA ARG A 150 3.66 6.84 -1.19
C ARG A 150 3.79 7.53 0.17
N ASN A 151 4.56 8.62 0.23
CA ASN A 151 4.74 9.38 1.47
C ASN A 151 3.43 10.01 1.95
N TRP A 152 2.59 10.48 1.02
CA TRP A 152 1.28 11.01 1.33
C TRP A 152 0.37 9.92 1.90
N SER A 153 0.25 8.76 1.24
CA SER A 153 -0.55 7.63 1.72
C SER A 153 -0.08 7.15 3.07
N GLN A 154 1.24 7.01 3.26
CA GLN A 154 1.84 6.63 4.54
C GLN A 154 1.43 7.58 5.67
N ARG A 155 1.43 8.90 5.42
CA ARG A 155 0.97 9.89 6.40
C ARG A 155 -0.52 9.75 6.72
N GLN A 156 -1.36 9.41 5.75
CA GLN A 156 -2.78 9.17 6.01
C GLN A 156 -2.99 7.93 6.87
N TYR A 157 -2.28 6.84 6.60
CA TYR A 157 -2.33 5.63 7.41
C TYR A 157 -1.86 5.88 8.86
N CYS A 158 -0.76 6.62 9.05
CA CYS A 158 -0.32 6.97 10.40
C CYS A 158 -1.35 7.80 11.18
N LYS A 159 -2.06 8.72 10.51
CA LYS A 159 -3.14 9.49 11.14
C LYS A 159 -4.31 8.61 11.54
N LEU A 160 -4.73 7.70 10.66
CA LEU A 160 -5.81 6.77 10.93
C LEU A 160 -5.45 5.83 12.09
N ALA A 161 -4.22 5.32 12.11
CA ALA A 161 -3.72 4.50 13.21
C ALA A 161 -3.78 5.25 14.55
N ALA A 162 -3.28 6.49 14.60
CA ALA A 162 -3.34 7.30 15.82
C ALA A 162 -4.78 7.59 16.28
N GLN A 163 -5.73 7.76 15.36
CA GLN A 163 -7.15 7.90 15.69
C GLN A 163 -7.73 6.61 16.26
N LEU A 164 -7.38 5.46 15.69
CA LEU A 164 -7.80 4.15 16.18
C LEU A 164 -7.24 3.89 17.58
N ASP A 165 -5.96 4.16 17.80
CA ASP A 165 -5.32 4.00 19.12
C ASP A 165 -6.01 4.86 20.19
N SER A 166 -6.35 6.11 19.84
CA SER A 166 -7.12 6.99 20.73
C SER A 166 -8.50 6.42 21.07
N LEU A 167 -9.20 5.86 20.08
CA LEU A 167 -10.51 5.23 20.28
C LEU A 167 -10.40 3.96 21.16
N VAL A 168 -9.38 3.14 20.93
CA VAL A 168 -9.11 1.93 21.73
C VAL A 168 -8.86 2.32 23.18
N ASN A 169 -7.99 3.30 23.45
CA ASN A 169 -7.71 3.76 24.81
C ASN A 169 -8.96 4.32 25.51
N ALA A 170 -9.79 5.07 24.78
CA ALA A 170 -11.05 5.59 25.31
C ALA A 170 -12.02 4.46 25.67
N TYR A 171 -12.10 3.42 24.83
CA TYR A 171 -12.93 2.26 25.10
C TYR A 171 -12.40 1.44 26.27
N GLU A 172 -11.09 1.20 26.36
CA GLU A 172 -10.46 0.51 27.50
C GLU A 172 -10.74 1.23 28.81
N THR A 173 -10.59 2.56 28.84
CA THR A 173 -10.91 3.37 30.02
C THR A 173 -12.38 3.20 30.43
N LYS A 174 -13.30 3.19 29.46
CA LYS A 174 -14.73 2.98 29.73
C LYS A 174 -15.01 1.58 30.27
N VAL A 175 -14.39 0.55 29.69
CA VAL A 175 -14.53 -0.85 30.16
C VAL A 175 -13.97 -1.01 31.56
N GLN A 176 -12.82 -0.40 31.86
CA GLN A 176 -12.24 -0.39 33.21
C GLN A 176 -13.20 0.27 34.22
N GLY A 177 -13.77 1.44 33.89
CA GLY A 177 -14.75 2.11 34.74
C GLY A 177 -16.02 1.28 34.97
N LEU A 178 -16.55 0.61 33.93
CA LEU A 178 -17.68 -0.30 34.09
C LEU A 178 -17.32 -1.50 34.97
N THR A 179 -16.11 -2.04 34.82
CA THR A 179 -15.62 -3.18 35.61
C THR A 179 -15.51 -2.80 37.09
N THR A 180 -14.98 -1.62 37.43
CA THR A 180 -14.91 -1.16 38.82
C THR A 180 -16.30 -0.95 39.41
N THR A 181 -17.23 -0.31 38.69
CA THR A 181 -18.61 -0.15 39.19
C THR A 181 -19.32 -1.49 39.43
N LEU A 182 -19.08 -2.49 38.58
CA LEU A 182 -19.64 -3.83 38.77
C LEU A 182 -19.05 -4.52 40.00
N GLN A 183 -17.75 -4.33 40.27
CA GLN A 183 -17.10 -4.86 41.47
C GLN A 183 -17.66 -4.22 42.75
N GLU A 184 -17.84 -2.90 42.76
CA GLU A 184 -18.44 -2.17 43.87
C GLU A 184 -19.86 -2.66 44.14
N MET A 185 -20.72 -2.71 43.11
CA MET A 185 -22.10 -3.20 43.26
C MET A 185 -22.17 -4.66 43.74
N ASN A 186 -21.25 -5.52 43.28
CA ASN A 186 -21.17 -6.90 43.76
C ASN A 186 -20.74 -6.96 45.23
N GLY A 187 -19.86 -6.07 45.67
CA GLY A 187 -19.48 -5.89 47.07
C GLY A 187 -20.69 -5.51 47.93
N ASP A 188 -21.46 -4.50 47.50
CA ASP A 188 -22.67 -4.07 48.20
C ASP A 188 -23.71 -5.18 48.30
N VAL A 189 -23.94 -5.91 47.21
CA VAL A 189 -24.87 -7.06 47.19
C VAL A 189 -24.41 -8.15 48.15
N GLN A 190 -23.10 -8.41 48.23
CA GLN A 190 -22.54 -9.39 49.15
C GLN A 190 -22.71 -8.97 50.61
N GLN A 191 -22.44 -7.70 50.93
CA GLN A 191 -22.67 -7.15 52.28
C GLN A 191 -24.14 -7.26 52.67
N LEU A 192 -25.06 -6.86 51.80
CA LEU A 192 -26.51 -6.96 52.06
C LEU A 192 -26.96 -8.41 52.28
N ARG A 193 -26.34 -9.39 51.59
CA ARG A 193 -26.62 -10.81 51.82
C ARG A 193 -26.16 -11.26 53.20
N GLU A 194 -24.97 -10.85 53.63
CA GLU A 194 -24.42 -11.16 54.94
C GLU A 194 -25.27 -10.55 56.07
N GLU A 195 -25.67 -9.28 55.93
CA GLU A 195 -26.58 -8.62 56.86
C GLU A 195 -27.92 -9.37 56.96
N ARG A 196 -28.49 -9.78 55.82
CA ARG A 196 -29.72 -10.57 55.77
C ARG A 196 -29.54 -11.94 56.45
N ASP A 197 -28.43 -12.63 56.22
CA ASP A 197 -28.13 -13.92 56.85
C ASP A 197 -27.96 -13.79 58.38
N MET A 198 -27.28 -12.74 58.85
CA MET A 198 -27.17 -12.44 60.28
C MET A 198 -28.54 -12.20 60.93
N LEU A 199 -29.40 -11.42 60.27
CA LEU A 199 -30.75 -11.15 60.77
C LEU A 199 -31.59 -12.44 60.86
N LEU A 200 -31.54 -13.29 59.83
CA LEU A 200 -32.23 -14.59 59.86
C LEU A 200 -31.72 -15.50 60.99
N ALA A 201 -30.40 -15.54 61.23
CA ALA A 201 -29.82 -16.30 62.34
C ALA A 201 -30.26 -15.76 63.71
N SER A 202 -30.36 -14.43 63.85
CA SER A 202 -30.87 -13.78 65.07
C SER A 202 -32.36 -14.11 65.33
N LEU A 203 -33.17 -14.27 64.28
CA LEU A 203 -34.57 -14.66 64.38
C LEU A 203 -34.72 -16.13 64.76
N GLN A 204 -33.90 -17.03 64.19
CA GLN A 204 -33.92 -18.45 64.54
C GLN A 204 -33.49 -18.70 66.00
N THR A 205 -32.47 -17.99 66.48
CA THR A 205 -31.99 -18.10 67.87
C THR A 205 -32.97 -17.53 68.88
N ARG A 206 -33.84 -16.59 68.48
CA ARG A 206 -34.92 -16.06 69.34
C ARG A 206 -36.03 -17.08 69.62
N GLY A 207 -36.03 -18.22 68.92
CA GLY A 207 -36.90 -19.36 69.13
C GLY A 207 -38.38 -19.06 68.85
N PRO A 208 -39.20 -20.07 68.49
CA PRO A 208 -40.62 -19.92 68.63
C PRO A 208 -40.89 -19.72 70.12
N HIS A 209 -41.16 -18.48 70.52
CA HIS A 209 -41.94 -18.24 71.72
C HIS A 209 -43.30 -18.87 71.43
N VAL A 210 -43.42 -20.17 71.67
CA VAL A 210 -44.70 -20.85 71.80
C VAL A 210 -45.38 -20.08 72.92
N PRO A 211 -46.41 -19.27 72.65
CA PRO A 211 -47.22 -18.75 73.73
C PRO A 211 -47.74 -20.00 74.43
N GLN A 212 -47.43 -20.15 75.71
CA GLN A 212 -48.15 -21.08 76.55
C GLN A 212 -49.62 -20.61 76.47
N VAL A 213 -50.38 -21.22 75.56
CA VAL A 213 -51.83 -21.07 75.54
C VAL A 213 -52.26 -21.77 76.80
N ASN A 214 -52.40 -20.99 77.87
CA ASN A 214 -53.19 -21.40 79.01
C ASN A 214 -54.59 -21.63 78.45
N GLU A 215 -54.94 -22.90 78.21
CA GLU A 215 -56.33 -23.34 78.12
C GLU A 215 -56.95 -23.12 79.50
N ASP A 216 -57.25 -21.86 79.81
CA ASP A 216 -58.06 -21.48 80.96
C ASP A 216 -59.49 -21.37 80.45
N GLY A 217 -60.25 -22.42 80.77
CA GLY A 217 -61.68 -22.48 80.51
C GLY A 217 -62.42 -21.42 81.31
N GLY A 218 -63.30 -20.70 80.62
CA GLY A 218 -64.43 -20.00 81.21
C GLY A 218 -65.51 -19.97 80.13
N ASP A 219 -66.52 -20.85 80.20
CA ASP A 219 -67.83 -20.52 80.81
C ASP A 219 -68.23 -19.09 80.42
N GLY A 220 -69.07 -18.90 79.41
CA GLY A 220 -70.45 -19.33 79.46
C GLY A 220 -71.26 -18.24 80.17
N ASP A 221 -71.81 -17.29 79.41
CA ASP A 221 -73.06 -16.63 79.76
C ASP A 221 -73.64 -15.86 78.56
N GLU A 222 -74.69 -16.46 77.99
CA GLU A 222 -75.89 -15.76 77.46
C GLU A 222 -76.43 -14.79 78.54
N PRO A 223 -76.97 -13.60 78.23
CA PRO A 223 -78.30 -13.48 77.58
C PRO A 223 -78.34 -12.28 76.58
N GLY A 224 -79.27 -12.15 75.63
CA GLY A 224 -80.71 -12.29 75.72
C GLY A 224 -81.38 -10.90 75.76
N LYS A 225 -81.62 -10.35 74.56
CA LYS A 225 -82.68 -9.41 74.10
C LYS A 225 -82.19 -8.27 73.21
#